data_AF-A0AAU6WP15-F1
#
_entry.id   AF-A0AAU6WP15-F1
#
_cell.length_a   1.000
_cell.length_b   1.000
_cell.length_c   1.000
_cell.angle_alpha   90.00
_cell.angle_beta   90.00
_cell.angle_gamma   90.00
#
_symmetry.space_group_name_H-M   'P 1'
#
loop_
_entity.id
_entity.type
_entity.pdbx_description
1 polymer ?
#
loop_
_entity_poly.entity_id
_entity_poly.type
_entity_poly.pdbx_seq_one_letter_code
_entity_poly.pdbx_strand_id
1 'polypeptide(L)'
;MDKIKDTRSFMRITHRYLGYFLAGIMAVYAISGVMLVYRDTDFLKKEKKYDKMIEKNLDEKALGKELKIKNLEVQKTEGTILKFKQGTYDQATGQAKYAKKELPFLLDKMTKLHKSQSKDTLSPLNTFSGFHYSFL
;
A
#
# COMPACT_ATOMS: atom_id res chain seq x y z
N MET A 1 12.85 -35.00 8.69
CA MET A 1 13.78 -33.86 8.87
C MET A 1 15.12 -34.19 8.24
N ASP A 2 15.67 -33.29 7.43
CA ASP A 2 17.04 -33.43 6.92
C ASP A 2 18.02 -33.47 8.11
N LYS A 3 18.82 -34.54 8.23
CA LYS A 3 19.85 -34.66 9.29
C LYS A 3 21.11 -33.92 8.86
N ILE A 4 21.52 -32.94 9.66
CA ILE A 4 22.82 -32.26 9.48
C ILE A 4 23.90 -33.25 9.90
N LYS A 5 24.73 -33.70 8.95
CA LYS A 5 25.83 -34.65 9.19
C LYS A 5 27.21 -34.01 9.10
N ASP A 6 27.38 -33.01 8.25
CA ASP A 6 28.63 -32.29 8.02
C ASP A 6 28.38 -30.86 7.52
N THR A 7 29.46 -30.06 7.39
CA THR A 7 29.39 -28.66 6.93
C THR A 7 28.80 -28.53 5.52
N ARG A 8 29.04 -29.51 4.62
CA ARG A 8 28.47 -29.52 3.26
C ARG A 8 26.95 -29.70 3.30
N SER A 9 26.47 -30.66 4.08
CA SER A 9 25.05 -30.93 4.27
C SER A 9 24.36 -29.74 4.94
N PHE A 10 24.99 -29.12 5.94
CA PHE A 10 24.50 -27.90 6.57
C PHE A 10 24.35 -26.76 5.53
N MET A 11 25.40 -26.46 4.78
CA MET A 11 25.39 -25.38 3.78
C MET A 11 24.32 -25.60 2.70
N ARG A 12 24.16 -26.83 2.21
CA ARG A 12 23.16 -27.16 1.19
C ARG A 12 21.74 -26.99 1.69
N ILE A 13 21.46 -27.45 2.91
CA ILE A 13 20.13 -27.34 3.52
C ILE A 13 19.81 -25.87 3.79
N THR A 14 20.73 -25.13 4.39
CA THR A 14 20.58 -23.71 4.69
C THR A 14 20.40 -22.89 3.41
N HIS A 15 21.22 -23.11 2.38
CA HIS A 15 21.08 -22.41 1.10
C HIS A 15 19.74 -22.69 0.43
N ARG A 16 19.23 -23.94 0.50
CA ARG A 16 17.90 -24.30 -0.05
C ARG A 16 16.78 -23.55 0.68
N TYR A 17 16.78 -23.52 2.01
CA TYR A 17 15.76 -22.79 2.77
C TYR A 17 15.86 -21.27 2.59
N LEU A 18 17.09 -20.74 2.52
CA LEU A 18 17.33 -19.34 2.21
C LEU A 18 16.84 -18.98 0.80
N GLY A 19 17.07 -19.86 -0.19
CA GLY A 19 16.57 -19.71 -1.55
C GLY A 19 15.04 -19.68 -1.62
N TYR A 20 14.34 -20.58 -0.91
CA TYR A 20 12.87 -20.53 -0.83
C TYR A 20 12.35 -19.25 -0.18
N PHE A 21 13.01 -18.79 0.88
CA PHE A 21 12.67 -17.52 1.53
C PHE A 21 12.82 -16.35 0.55
N LEU A 22 13.91 -16.30 -0.21
CA LEU A 22 14.15 -15.26 -1.21
C LEU A 22 13.18 -15.32 -2.40
N ALA A 23 12.84 -16.51 -2.87
CA ALA A 23 11.83 -16.68 -3.92
C ALA A 23 10.47 -16.11 -3.47
N GLY A 24 10.13 -16.22 -2.18
CA GLY A 24 8.95 -15.59 -1.59
C GLY A 24 9.01 -14.06 -1.64
N ILE A 25 10.16 -13.47 -1.30
CA ILE A 25 10.35 -12.00 -1.37
C ILE A 25 10.30 -11.52 -2.83
N MET A 26 10.91 -12.25 -3.78
CA MET A 26 10.84 -11.98 -5.22
C MET A 26 9.39 -11.93 -5.70
N ALA A 27 8.57 -12.90 -5.29
CA ALA A 27 7.16 -12.94 -5.67
C ALA A 27 6.41 -11.69 -5.17
N VAL A 28 6.66 -11.25 -3.93
CA VAL A 28 6.08 -10.01 -3.39
C VAL A 28 6.51 -8.80 -4.22
N TYR A 29 7.80 -8.70 -4.58
CA TYR A 29 8.33 -7.60 -5.40
C TYR A 29 7.73 -7.60 -6.80
N ALA A 30 7.60 -8.75 -7.45
CA ALA A 30 7.01 -8.87 -8.78
C ALA A 30 5.52 -8.47 -8.78
N ILE A 31 4.73 -9.04 -7.86
CA ILE A 31 3.29 -8.73 -7.74
C ILE A 31 3.07 -7.25 -7.42
N SER A 32 3.83 -6.71 -6.47
CA SER A 32 3.73 -5.29 -6.13
C SER A 32 4.27 -4.38 -7.23
N GLY A 33 5.25 -4.81 -8.02
CA GLY A 33 5.73 -4.12 -9.22
C GLY A 33 4.63 -3.98 -10.28
N VAL A 34 3.96 -5.09 -10.62
CA VAL A 34 2.77 -5.06 -11.51
C VAL A 34 1.70 -4.13 -10.95
N MET A 35 1.46 -4.17 -9.64
CA MET A 35 0.49 -3.29 -9.00
C MET A 35 0.87 -1.79 -9.09
N LEU A 36 2.15 -1.47 -9.05
CA LEU A 36 2.64 -0.10 -9.19
C LEU A 36 2.53 0.42 -10.63
N VAL A 37 2.71 -0.43 -11.64
CA VAL A 37 2.47 -0.09 -13.05
C VAL A 37 1.00 0.28 -13.29
N TYR A 38 0.07 -0.51 -12.73
CA TYR A 38 -1.36 -0.29 -12.88
C TYR A 38 -1.98 0.56 -11.76
N ARG A 39 -1.17 1.32 -11.01
CA ARG A 39 -1.61 2.04 -9.80
C ARG A 39 -2.78 3.01 -10.04
N ASP A 40 -2.83 3.61 -11.22
CA ASP A 40 -3.84 4.61 -11.56
C ASP A 40 -5.13 3.96 -12.14
N THR A 41 -5.13 2.65 -12.33
CA THR A 41 -6.31 1.87 -12.76
C THR A 41 -7.07 1.27 -11.57
N ASP A 42 -8.27 0.74 -11.82
CA ASP A 42 -9.05 0.00 -10.81
C ASP A 42 -8.64 -1.47 -10.65
N PHE A 43 -7.47 -1.85 -11.20
CA PHE A 43 -6.97 -3.22 -11.16
C PHE A 43 -6.87 -3.75 -9.73
N LEU A 44 -7.62 -4.83 -9.44
CA LEU A 44 -7.68 -5.53 -8.15
C LEU A 44 -8.09 -4.66 -6.95
N LYS A 45 -8.58 -3.43 -7.17
CA LYS A 45 -9.05 -2.56 -6.07
C LYS A 45 -10.47 -2.96 -5.68
N LYS A 46 -10.76 -2.94 -4.37
CA LYS A 46 -12.10 -3.10 -3.83
C LYS A 46 -12.64 -1.75 -3.38
N GLU A 47 -13.92 -1.51 -3.63
CA GLU A 47 -14.59 -0.32 -3.11
C GLU A 47 -14.79 -0.44 -1.61
N LYS A 48 -14.38 0.59 -0.86
CA LYS A 48 -14.60 0.70 0.57
C LYS A 48 -15.23 2.04 0.90
N LYS A 49 -16.36 1.98 1.60
CA LYS A 49 -17.09 3.16 2.08
C LYS A 49 -16.49 3.62 3.41
N TYR A 50 -16.31 4.92 3.54
CA TYR A 50 -15.79 5.58 4.71
C TYR A 50 -16.79 6.65 5.17
N ASP A 51 -17.03 6.68 6.47
CA ASP A 51 -17.72 7.76 7.17
C ASP A 51 -16.74 8.24 8.24
N LYS A 52 -16.24 9.46 8.09
CA LYS A 52 -15.24 10.05 8.99
C LYS A 52 -15.58 11.49 9.28
N MET A 53 -15.30 11.90 10.51
CA MET A 53 -15.34 13.30 10.91
C MET A 53 -13.92 13.86 10.81
N ILE A 54 -13.75 14.91 10.00
CA ILE A 54 -12.50 15.62 9.77
C ILE A 54 -12.66 17.08 10.18
N GLU A 55 -11.62 17.90 10.03
CA GLU A 55 -11.71 19.33 10.33
C GLU A 55 -12.85 20.00 9.57
N LYS A 56 -13.45 20.99 10.21
CA LYS A 56 -14.52 21.81 9.63
C LYS A 56 -13.92 22.85 8.68
N ASN A 57 -14.71 23.29 7.71
CA ASN A 57 -14.33 24.36 6.80
C ASN A 57 -13.00 24.10 6.06
N LEU A 58 -12.78 22.84 5.64
CA LEU A 58 -11.64 22.50 4.80
C LEU A 58 -11.85 22.99 3.37
N ASP A 59 -10.83 23.64 2.85
CA ASP A 59 -10.72 24.04 1.44
C ASP A 59 -10.48 22.80 0.55
N GLU A 60 -10.77 22.87 -0.75
CA GLU A 60 -10.72 21.70 -1.65
C GLU A 60 -9.37 20.97 -1.60
N LYS A 61 -8.27 21.73 -1.61
CA LYS A 61 -6.91 21.19 -1.54
C LYS A 61 -6.61 20.53 -0.20
N ALA A 62 -7.12 21.10 0.89
CA ALA A 62 -6.94 20.56 2.24
C ALA A 62 -7.78 19.28 2.41
N LEU A 63 -9.02 19.29 1.92
CA LEU A 63 -9.92 18.14 1.88
C LEU A 63 -9.32 16.96 1.09
N GLY A 64 -8.77 17.22 -0.10
CA GLY A 64 -8.10 16.19 -0.91
C GLY A 64 -6.90 15.55 -0.19
N LYS A 65 -6.09 16.36 0.52
CA LYS A 65 -4.97 15.87 1.33
C LYS A 65 -5.44 15.03 2.51
N GLU A 66 -6.44 15.51 3.24
CA GLU A 66 -6.96 14.86 4.44
C GLU A 66 -7.61 13.51 4.11
N LEU A 67 -8.44 13.47 3.06
CA LEU A 67 -9.07 12.24 2.59
C LEU A 67 -8.11 11.31 1.83
N LYS A 68 -6.88 11.77 1.54
CA LYS A 68 -5.87 11.09 0.72
C LYS A 68 -6.44 10.67 -0.65
N ILE A 69 -7.25 11.55 -1.25
CA ILE A 69 -7.83 11.40 -2.58
C ILE A 69 -7.00 12.29 -3.53
N LYS A 70 -6.35 11.68 -4.51
CA LYS A 70 -5.65 12.43 -5.56
C LYS A 70 -6.67 13.05 -6.50
N ASN A 71 -6.42 14.30 -6.90
CA ASN A 71 -7.28 15.06 -7.82
C ASN A 71 -8.74 15.07 -7.38
N LEU A 72 -8.97 15.42 -6.10
CA LEU A 72 -10.33 15.68 -5.63
C LEU A 72 -10.80 16.98 -6.27
N GLU A 73 -11.91 16.88 -7.01
CA GLU A 73 -12.58 18.02 -7.65
C GLU A 73 -13.99 18.11 -7.09
N VAL A 74 -14.35 19.27 -6.53
CA VAL A 74 -15.71 19.55 -6.11
C VAL A 74 -16.56 19.83 -7.35
N GLN A 75 -17.60 19.04 -7.55
CA GLN A 75 -18.51 19.19 -8.69
C GLN A 75 -19.66 20.14 -8.38
N LYS A 76 -20.10 20.18 -7.12
CA LYS A 76 -21.23 20.99 -6.71
C LYS A 76 -21.14 21.34 -5.23
N THR A 77 -21.52 22.57 -4.90
CA THR A 77 -21.66 23.06 -3.53
C THR A 77 -23.13 23.39 -3.28
N GLU A 78 -23.75 22.69 -2.33
CA GLU A 78 -25.15 22.91 -1.92
C GLU A 78 -25.15 23.38 -0.46
N GLY A 79 -25.18 24.69 -0.25
CA GLY A 79 -25.07 25.28 1.09
C GLY A 79 -23.71 24.97 1.71
N THR A 80 -23.70 24.19 2.80
CA THR A 80 -22.46 23.76 3.50
C THR A 80 -21.94 22.41 3.02
N ILE A 81 -22.63 21.74 2.09
CA ILE A 81 -22.28 20.40 1.60
C ILE A 81 -21.53 20.50 0.27
N LEU A 82 -20.27 20.10 0.28
CA LEU A 82 -19.41 19.91 -0.89
C LEU A 82 -19.62 18.49 -1.44
N LYS A 83 -20.10 18.39 -2.69
CA LYS A 83 -20.21 17.14 -3.43
C LYS A 83 -19.05 17.00 -4.41
N PHE A 84 -18.35 15.87 -4.33
CA PHE A 84 -17.25 15.50 -5.22
C PHE A 84 -17.50 14.10 -5.79
N LYS A 85 -16.71 13.71 -6.79
CA LYS A 85 -16.94 12.48 -7.56
C LYS A 85 -17.07 11.20 -6.70
N GLN A 86 -16.30 11.15 -5.61
CA GLN A 86 -16.21 9.99 -4.72
C GLN A 86 -17.11 10.07 -3.48
N GLY A 87 -17.82 11.17 -3.24
CA GLY A 87 -18.58 11.34 -2.01
C GLY A 87 -19.02 12.77 -1.70
N THR A 88 -19.35 13.00 -0.43
CA THR A 88 -19.84 14.28 0.08
C THR A 88 -19.11 14.66 1.35
N TYR A 89 -18.90 15.95 1.55
CA TYR A 89 -18.30 16.52 2.75
C TYR A 89 -19.14 17.71 3.21
N ASP A 90 -19.48 17.76 4.49
CA ASP A 90 -20.18 18.88 5.09
C ASP A 90 -19.18 19.76 5.85
N GLN A 91 -19.02 21.01 5.38
CA GLN A 91 -18.11 22.00 5.94
C GLN A 91 -18.52 22.47 7.35
N ALA A 92 -19.81 22.39 7.70
CA ALA A 92 -20.30 22.85 8.99
C ALA A 92 -20.09 21.83 10.11
N THR A 93 -20.34 20.55 9.80
CA THR A 93 -20.17 19.45 10.76
C THR A 93 -18.77 18.83 10.70
N GLY A 94 -18.09 18.93 9.56
CA GLY A 94 -16.84 18.22 9.30
C GLY A 94 -17.05 16.76 8.86
N GLN A 95 -18.29 16.34 8.58
CA GLN A 95 -18.58 14.96 8.20
C GLN A 95 -18.24 14.70 6.72
N ALA A 96 -17.37 13.72 6.46
CA ALA A 96 -17.03 13.24 5.14
C ALA A 96 -17.52 11.81 4.93
N LYS A 97 -18.38 11.61 3.93
CA LYS A 97 -18.86 10.30 3.48
C LYS A 97 -18.38 10.04 2.07
N TYR A 98 -17.50 9.07 1.88
CA TYR A 98 -16.89 8.82 0.58
C TYR A 98 -16.59 7.34 0.35
N ALA A 99 -16.60 6.95 -0.92
CA ALA A 99 -16.18 5.63 -1.36
C ALA A 99 -14.80 5.73 -2.01
N LYS A 100 -13.86 4.91 -1.55
CA LYS A 100 -12.52 4.85 -2.14
C LYS A 100 -12.21 3.43 -2.58
N LYS A 101 -11.70 3.32 -3.81
CA LYS A 101 -11.17 2.06 -4.33
C LYS A 101 -9.74 1.89 -3.81
N GLU A 102 -9.52 0.90 -2.97
CA GLU A 102 -8.22 0.60 -2.38
C GLU A 102 -7.87 -0.89 -2.55
N LEU A 103 -6.58 -1.22 -2.45
CA LEU A 103 -6.15 -2.60 -2.56
C LEU A 103 -6.68 -3.43 -1.39
N PRO A 104 -7.06 -4.70 -1.62
CA PRO A 104 -7.40 -5.61 -0.55
C PRO A 104 -6.19 -5.80 0.37
N PHE A 105 -6.47 -6.10 1.63
CA PHE A 105 -5.50 -6.08 2.73
C PHE A 105 -4.15 -6.74 2.43
N LEU A 106 -4.15 -7.91 1.79
CA LEU A 106 -2.92 -8.65 1.46
C LEU A 106 -2.06 -7.91 0.42
N LEU A 107 -2.67 -7.44 -0.66
CA LEU A 107 -2.00 -6.70 -1.74
C LEU A 107 -1.48 -5.34 -1.24
N ASP A 108 -2.28 -4.65 -0.42
CA ASP A 108 -1.87 -3.39 0.21
C ASP A 108 -0.64 -3.59 1.12
N LYS A 109 -0.60 -4.67 1.92
CA LYS A 109 0.58 -4.99 2.74
C LYS A 109 1.81 -5.34 1.90
N MET A 110 1.65 -6.14 0.84
CA MET A 110 2.75 -6.48 -0.07
C MET A 110 3.34 -5.24 -0.72
N THR A 111 2.50 -4.32 -1.22
CA THR A 111 2.96 -3.06 -1.82
C THR A 111 3.60 -2.14 -0.79
N LYS A 112 3.09 -2.07 0.45
CA LYS A 112 3.71 -1.30 1.53
C LYS A 112 5.07 -1.87 1.94
N LEU A 113 5.19 -3.19 2.01
CA LEU A 113 6.43 -3.86 2.32
C LEU A 113 7.47 -3.55 1.25
N HIS A 114 7.17 -3.69 -0.05
CA HIS A 114 8.09 -3.34 -1.14
C HIS A 114 8.44 -1.83 -1.16
N LYS A 115 7.49 -0.94 -0.83
CA LYS A 115 7.67 0.52 -0.92
C LYS A 115 8.02 1.19 0.41
N SER A 116 8.68 0.49 1.34
CA SER A 116 9.01 1.07 2.65
C SER A 116 9.99 2.25 2.50
N GLN A 117 9.75 3.35 3.22
CA GLN A 117 10.63 4.51 3.27
C GLN A 117 11.72 4.31 4.31
N SER A 118 12.88 4.96 4.19
CA SER A 118 13.99 4.82 5.15
C SER A 118 13.63 5.02 6.64
N LYS A 119 12.51 5.71 6.93
CA LYS A 119 11.97 5.93 8.27
C LYS A 119 11.14 4.75 8.81
N ASP A 120 10.72 3.84 7.95
CA ASP A 120 9.92 2.67 8.30
C ASP A 120 10.80 1.57 8.91
N THR A 121 10.29 0.90 9.93
CA THR A 121 11.00 -0.19 10.64
C THR A 121 11.35 -1.38 9.75
N LEU A 122 10.66 -1.54 8.62
CA LEU A 122 10.86 -2.62 7.65
C LEU A 122 11.93 -2.31 6.60
N SER A 123 12.44 -1.09 6.55
CA SER A 123 13.40 -0.68 5.51
C SER A 123 14.73 -1.41 5.50
N PRO A 124 15.31 -1.84 6.63
CA PRO A 124 16.49 -2.72 6.61
C PRO A 124 16.26 -4.03 5.85
N LEU A 125 15.05 -4.60 5.92
CA LEU A 125 14.69 -5.84 5.20
C LEU A 125 14.69 -5.62 3.67
N ASN A 126 14.17 -4.47 3.22
CA ASN A 126 14.16 -4.12 1.80
C ASN A 126 15.56 -3.86 1.27
N THR A 127 16.39 -3.14 2.03
CA THR A 127 17.80 -2.89 1.66
C THR A 127 18.60 -4.19 1.61
N PHE A 128 18.42 -5.09 2.59
CA PHE A 128 19.04 -6.41 2.58
C PHE A 128 18.62 -7.23 1.35
N SER A 129 17.32 -7.24 1.04
CA SER A 129 16.80 -7.94 -0.13
C SER A 129 17.40 -7.38 -1.43
N GLY A 130 17.46 -6.06 -1.56
CA GLY A 130 18.07 -5.38 -2.71
C GLY A 130 19.56 -5.72 -2.91
N PHE A 131 20.34 -5.71 -1.83
CA PHE A 131 21.76 -6.08 -1.91
C PHE A 131 21.94 -7.54 -2.33
N HIS A 132 21.11 -8.45 -1.80
CA HIS A 132 21.19 -9.86 -2.12
C HIS A 132 20.83 -10.16 -3.58
N TYR A 133 19.86 -9.45 -4.16
CA TYR A 133 19.53 -9.62 -5.59
C TYR A 133 20.68 -9.29 -6.54
N SER A 134 21.62 -8.44 -6.13
CA SER A 134 22.82 -8.14 -6.93
C SER A 134 23.84 -9.28 -6.96
N PHE A 135 23.73 -10.27 -6.06
CA PHE A 135 24.64 -11.42 -5.96
C PHE A 135 24.01 -12.74 -6.43
N LEU A 136 22.75 -12.71 -6.85
CA LEU A 136 21.99 -13.86 -7.36
C LEU A 136 22.06 -13.87 -8.90
#